data_AF-A0A4Q4WBK1-F1
#
_entry.id   AF-A0A4Q4WBK1-F1
#
_cell.length_a   1.000
_cell.length_b   1.000
_cell.length_c   1.000
_cell.angle_alpha   90.00
_cell.angle_beta   90.00
_cell.angle_gamma   90.00
#
_symmetry.space_group_name_H-M   'P 1'
#
loop_
_entity.id
_entity.type
_entity.pdbx_description
1 polymer ?
#
loop_
_entity_poly.entity_id
_entity_poly.type
_entity_poly.pdbx_seq_one_letter_code
_entity_poly.pdbx_strand_id
1 'polypeptide(L)'
;MSYTFPLFESKGQLLTLDVVVVQAWNTYAATFFTANFGKPAHCFGREHVCQMLETHNRIQRELFSSPSSSSSSSPPSLLDHESTVEGSGTVVNSVVDYLKATLEQRFGIQDVPDAYLFFPMELGGLDLRSPFVSILQAHDGVRPGDPEAAVERFLEAECEAYARHKTVFKSRGPVPYPRDDACWKPSTDDRRTFMSFEEYARHRESFYHGFEGNLYKVYRSLLRAPRGRGIRECPPAVARGVEDLQLRGPGFPGGGLGGFNPHWEAMEPYWKWVAALYGPEAMERFGGLHIVEPGLLPMGMVSLFRDRRVKWQG
;
A
#
# COMPACT_ATOMS: atom_id res chain seq x y z
N MET A 1 35.33 -14.84 7.79
CA MET A 1 35.73 -13.64 7.04
C MET A 1 34.69 -12.58 7.33
N SER A 2 34.96 -11.74 8.31
CA SER A 2 34.05 -10.69 8.73
C SER A 2 34.22 -9.51 7.79
N TYR A 3 33.19 -9.18 7.00
CA TYR A 3 33.17 -7.96 6.20
C TYR A 3 32.93 -6.79 7.16
N THR A 4 34.01 -6.21 7.66
CA THR A 4 33.95 -4.95 8.40
C THR A 4 33.67 -3.84 7.38
N PHE A 5 32.39 -3.47 7.21
CA PHE A 5 32.02 -2.28 6.45
C PHE A 5 32.65 -1.06 7.13
N PRO A 6 33.60 -0.34 6.49
CA PRO A 6 34.29 0.79 7.09
C PRO A 6 33.45 2.07 6.95
N LEU A 7 32.19 2.03 7.39
CA LEU A 7 31.21 3.11 7.20
C LEU A 7 31.11 4.08 8.39
N PHE A 8 31.69 3.76 9.55
CA PHE A 8 31.32 4.46 10.80
C PHE A 8 32.30 5.50 11.34
N GLU A 9 33.54 5.61 10.85
CA GLU A 9 34.56 6.42 11.56
C GLU A 9 35.04 7.70 10.85
N SER A 10 34.55 8.01 9.65
CA SER A 10 34.83 9.30 9.01
C SER A 10 33.79 9.59 7.94
N LYS A 11 33.16 10.79 7.99
CA LYS A 11 32.18 11.38 7.02
C LYS A 11 30.70 11.46 7.47
N GLY A 12 30.43 12.08 8.62
CA GLY A 12 29.06 12.42 9.05
C GLY A 12 28.26 13.32 8.09
N GLN A 13 28.91 14.11 7.21
CA GLN A 13 28.22 14.93 6.20
C GLN A 13 27.78 14.16 4.94
N LEU A 14 28.47 13.08 4.55
CA LEU A 14 28.14 12.34 3.32
C LEU A 14 26.97 11.38 3.50
N LEU A 15 26.89 10.67 4.64
CA LEU A 15 25.73 9.84 4.99
C LEU A 15 24.43 10.66 5.05
N THR A 16 24.54 11.96 5.37
CA THR A 16 23.37 12.84 5.46
C THR A 16 22.69 13.05 4.11
N LEU A 17 23.44 13.11 2.99
CA LEU A 17 22.84 13.44 1.70
C LEU A 17 22.14 12.25 1.05
N ASP A 18 22.65 11.03 1.24
CA ASP A 18 22.00 9.80 0.77
C ASP A 18 20.70 9.53 1.54
N VAL A 19 20.72 9.75 2.86
CA VAL A 19 19.51 9.69 3.70
C VAL A 19 18.48 10.75 3.28
N VAL A 20 18.90 11.97 2.90
CA VAL A 20 17.98 13.01 2.41
C VAL A 20 17.32 12.61 1.10
N VAL A 21 18.05 11.99 0.16
CA VAL A 21 17.46 11.48 -1.09
C VAL A 21 16.43 10.39 -0.80
N VAL A 22 16.76 9.44 0.08
CA VAL A 22 15.83 8.37 0.49
C VAL A 22 14.59 8.95 1.16
N GLN A 23 14.74 9.96 2.03
CA GLN A 23 13.61 10.62 2.68
C GLN A 23 12.73 11.40 1.71
N ALA A 24 13.35 12.11 0.76
CA ALA A 24 12.62 12.79 -0.30
C ALA A 24 11.83 11.76 -1.13
N TRP A 25 12.48 10.68 -1.56
CA TRP A 25 11.82 9.59 -2.27
C TRP A 25 10.65 9.00 -1.48
N ASN A 26 10.84 8.65 -0.21
CA ASN A 26 9.79 8.10 0.65
C ASN A 26 8.62 9.07 0.84
N THR A 27 8.91 10.37 0.91
CA THR A 27 7.88 11.41 1.01
C THR A 27 7.09 11.53 -0.28
N TYR A 28 7.75 11.55 -1.44
CA TYR A 28 7.07 11.73 -2.72
C TYR A 28 6.47 10.44 -3.27
N ALA A 29 7.30 9.43 -3.50
CA ALA A 29 6.91 8.17 -4.12
C ALA A 29 5.95 7.36 -3.24
N ALA A 30 6.34 7.10 -1.99
CA ALA A 30 5.54 6.23 -1.12
C ALA A 30 4.35 6.93 -0.47
N THR A 31 4.37 8.26 -0.34
CA THR A 31 3.32 9.00 0.39
C THR A 31 2.53 9.95 -0.51
N PHE A 32 3.18 10.96 -1.09
CA PHE A 32 2.50 12.01 -1.85
C PHE A 32 1.80 11.46 -3.10
N PHE A 33 2.50 10.78 -4.00
CA PHE A 33 1.90 10.25 -5.23
C PHE A 33 0.83 9.21 -4.92
N THR A 34 1.12 8.30 -4.00
CA THR A 34 0.15 7.29 -3.56
C THR A 34 -1.12 7.91 -2.95
N ALA A 35 -1.01 9.03 -2.21
CA ALA A 35 -2.18 9.74 -1.68
C ALA A 35 -2.96 10.51 -2.77
N ASN A 36 -2.25 11.08 -3.75
CA ASN A 36 -2.85 11.89 -4.82
C ASN A 36 -3.47 11.07 -5.95
N PHE A 37 -3.06 9.81 -6.15
CA PHE A 37 -3.71 8.91 -7.12
C PHE A 37 -5.08 8.38 -6.66
N GLY A 38 -5.53 8.79 -5.48
CA GLY A 38 -6.76 8.31 -4.87
C GLY A 38 -6.52 7.01 -4.12
N LYS A 39 -7.19 6.86 -2.97
CA LYS A 39 -7.13 5.62 -2.21
C LYS A 39 -7.84 4.52 -3.01
N PRO A 40 -7.20 3.34 -3.20
CA PRO A 40 -7.90 2.21 -3.79
C PRO A 40 -9.20 1.93 -3.05
N ALA A 41 -10.26 1.65 -3.78
CA ALA A 41 -11.56 1.29 -3.23
C ALA A 41 -12.22 0.24 -4.13
N HIS A 42 -13.08 -0.61 -3.55
CA HIS A 42 -13.77 -1.66 -4.30
C HIS A 42 -14.61 -1.10 -5.47
N CYS A 43 -15.10 0.14 -5.37
CA CYS A 43 -15.83 0.81 -6.44
C CYS A 43 -15.00 1.09 -7.70
N PHE A 44 -13.69 1.32 -7.57
CA PHE A 44 -12.81 1.61 -8.71
C PHE A 44 -12.28 0.35 -9.40
N GLY A 45 -12.50 -0.82 -8.80
CA GLY A 45 -12.06 -2.09 -9.34
C GLY A 45 -10.53 -2.24 -9.41
N ARG A 46 -10.08 -3.30 -10.08
CA ARG A 46 -8.65 -3.59 -10.26
C ARG A 46 -7.97 -2.64 -11.24
N GLU A 47 -8.74 -2.11 -12.19
CA GLU A 47 -8.23 -1.22 -13.23
C GLU A 47 -7.59 0.04 -12.65
N HIS A 48 -8.21 0.67 -11.65
CA HIS A 48 -7.61 1.82 -10.96
C HIS A 48 -6.28 1.48 -10.31
N VAL A 49 -6.16 0.29 -9.70
CA VAL A 49 -4.88 -0.14 -9.10
C VAL A 49 -3.82 -0.37 -10.18
N CYS A 50 -4.18 -0.93 -11.34
CA CYS A 50 -3.28 -1.04 -12.49
C CYS A 50 -2.82 0.34 -12.98
N GLN A 51 -3.74 1.30 -13.12
CA GLN A 51 -3.42 2.68 -13.51
C GLN A 51 -2.47 3.36 -12.51
N MET A 52 -2.62 3.09 -11.20
CA MET A 52 -1.68 3.57 -10.17
C MET A 52 -0.28 2.97 -10.34
N LEU A 53 -0.17 1.69 -10.68
CA LEU A 53 1.11 1.02 -10.94
C LEU A 53 1.77 1.57 -12.20
N GLU A 54 1.01 1.71 -13.29
CA GLU A 54 1.48 2.27 -14.55
C GLU A 54 1.97 3.71 -14.38
N THR A 55 1.23 4.54 -13.62
CA THR A 55 1.60 5.93 -13.37
C THR A 55 2.86 6.02 -12.51
N HIS A 56 3.02 5.19 -11.47
CA HIS A 56 4.27 5.13 -10.71
C HIS A 56 5.44 4.69 -11.57
N ASN A 57 5.24 3.67 -12.42
CA ASN A 57 6.28 3.22 -13.34
C ASN A 57 6.69 4.34 -14.31
N ARG A 58 5.72 5.07 -14.87
CA ARG A 58 5.99 6.22 -15.75
C ARG A 58 6.77 7.31 -15.03
N ILE A 59 6.38 7.71 -13.81
CA ILE A 59 7.11 8.72 -13.04
C ILE A 59 8.55 8.27 -12.77
N GLN A 60 8.74 7.02 -12.34
CA GLN A 60 10.08 6.50 -12.10
C GLN A 60 10.92 6.53 -13.38
N ARG A 61 10.33 6.11 -14.51
CA ARG A 61 11.02 6.17 -15.81
C ARG A 61 11.34 7.60 -16.20
N GLU A 62 10.43 8.55 -16.06
CA GLU A 62 10.70 9.96 -16.40
C GLU A 62 11.78 10.57 -15.50
N LEU A 63 11.81 10.24 -14.21
CA LEU A 63 12.81 10.77 -13.27
C LEU A 63 14.22 10.23 -13.50
N PHE A 64 14.33 8.98 -13.94
CA PHE A 64 15.62 8.27 -14.05
C PHE A 64 16.02 7.93 -15.49
N SER A 65 15.21 8.25 -16.51
CA SER A 65 15.62 8.05 -17.90
C SER A 65 16.77 8.98 -18.24
N SER A 66 17.79 8.44 -18.91
CA SER A 66 18.84 9.26 -19.52
C SER A 66 18.21 10.17 -20.59
N PRO A 67 18.64 11.44 -20.72
CA PRO A 67 18.18 12.29 -21.80
C PRO A 67 18.66 11.71 -23.13
N SER A 68 17.85 10.87 -23.76
CA SER A 68 17.99 10.61 -25.18
C SER A 68 17.84 11.95 -25.90
N SER A 69 18.81 12.27 -26.73
CA SER A 69 19.05 13.51 -27.46
C SER A 69 17.95 13.94 -28.45
N SER A 70 16.67 13.79 -28.10
CA SER A 70 15.56 14.09 -28.99
C SER A 70 14.25 14.39 -28.25
N SER A 71 14.17 15.52 -27.52
CA SER A 71 12.95 16.37 -27.44
C SER A 71 13.15 17.53 -26.47
N SER A 72 13.31 18.73 -27.01
CA SER A 72 13.61 19.99 -26.31
C SER A 72 12.43 20.61 -25.56
N SER A 73 11.62 19.84 -24.83
CA SER A 73 10.45 20.40 -24.12
C SER A 73 10.05 19.69 -22.83
N SER A 74 10.88 18.79 -22.29
CA SER A 74 10.57 18.10 -21.04
C SER A 74 11.15 18.84 -19.83
N PRO A 75 10.48 18.81 -18.66
CA PRO A 75 10.99 19.40 -17.43
C PRO A 75 12.31 18.74 -17.01
N PRO A 76 13.15 19.46 -16.24
CA PRO A 76 14.48 19.00 -15.91
C PRO A 76 14.44 17.67 -15.14
N SER A 77 15.21 16.68 -15.61
CA SER A 77 15.33 15.37 -14.96
C SER A 77 16.27 15.49 -13.77
N LEU A 78 16.16 14.64 -12.74
CA LEU A 78 17.06 14.69 -11.57
C LEU A 78 18.54 14.51 -11.92
N LEU A 79 18.83 14.02 -13.12
CA LEU A 79 20.17 13.84 -13.67
C LEU A 79 20.77 15.12 -14.29
N ASP A 80 20.01 16.21 -14.41
CA ASP A 80 20.43 17.43 -15.12
C ASP A 80 21.59 18.17 -14.45
N HIS A 81 21.85 17.92 -13.16
CA HIS A 81 22.78 18.76 -12.40
C HIS A 81 24.07 18.13 -11.90
N GLU A 82 24.31 16.81 -11.99
CA GLU A 82 25.57 16.27 -11.42
C GLU A 82 26.03 14.85 -11.83
N SER A 83 25.50 14.22 -12.89
CA SER A 83 25.97 12.86 -13.24
C SER A 83 25.90 12.48 -14.72
N THR A 84 26.68 13.16 -15.55
CA THR A 84 27.35 12.45 -16.65
C THR A 84 28.61 11.81 -16.05
N VAL A 85 28.47 10.57 -15.56
CA VAL A 85 29.64 9.79 -15.13
C VAL A 85 30.33 9.29 -16.40
N GLU A 86 31.34 10.03 -16.86
CA GLU A 86 32.36 9.47 -17.76
C GLU A 86 33.12 8.38 -16.98
N GLY A 87 32.68 7.12 -17.11
CA GLY A 87 33.47 5.96 -16.67
C GLY A 87 32.78 4.87 -15.85
N SER A 88 31.52 5.03 -15.42
CA SER A 88 30.73 3.92 -14.83
C SER A 88 29.67 3.50 -15.83
N GLY A 89 29.79 2.29 -16.38
CA GLY A 89 28.89 1.75 -17.41
C GLY A 89 27.47 1.41 -16.94
N THR A 90 27.05 1.89 -15.77
CA THR A 90 25.76 1.57 -15.16
C THR A 90 24.70 2.55 -15.65
N VAL A 91 23.83 2.09 -16.55
CA VAL A 91 22.66 2.85 -16.99
C VAL A 91 21.70 2.98 -15.79
N VAL A 92 21.59 4.19 -15.23
CA VAL A 92 20.65 4.49 -14.15
C VAL A 92 19.23 4.44 -14.72
N ASN A 93 18.40 3.50 -14.27
CA ASN A 93 17.00 3.38 -14.71
C ASN A 93 16.01 3.40 -13.54
N SER A 94 16.51 3.44 -12.30
CA SER A 94 15.72 3.36 -11.08
C SER A 94 16.38 4.12 -9.92
N VAL A 95 15.59 4.37 -8.88
CA VAL A 95 16.11 4.91 -7.61
C VAL A 95 17.16 3.99 -6.99
N VAL A 96 17.03 2.67 -7.19
CA VAL A 96 17.99 1.68 -6.70
C VAL A 96 19.31 1.85 -7.43
N ASP A 97 19.30 1.92 -8.76
CA ASP A 97 20.52 2.12 -9.55
C ASP A 97 21.19 3.46 -9.23
N TYR A 98 20.40 4.52 -9.05
CA TYR A 98 20.89 5.82 -8.65
C TYR A 98 21.60 5.78 -7.30
N LEU A 99 20.98 5.13 -6.30
CA LEU A 99 21.58 4.99 -4.97
C LEU A 99 22.84 4.12 -5.01
N LYS A 100 22.84 3.01 -5.76
CA LYS A 100 24.03 2.16 -5.93
C LYS A 100 25.17 2.93 -6.60
N ALA A 101 24.91 3.66 -7.68
CA ALA A 101 25.91 4.49 -8.35
C ALA A 101 26.44 5.62 -7.44
N THR A 102 25.56 6.24 -6.66
CA THR A 102 25.94 7.28 -5.70
C THR A 102 26.83 6.72 -4.58
N LEU A 103 26.50 5.54 -4.06
CA LEU A 103 27.30 4.84 -3.05
C LEU A 103 28.66 4.41 -3.58
N GLU A 104 28.72 3.91 -4.82
CA GLU A 104 29.97 3.57 -5.51
C GLU A 104 30.85 4.82 -5.67
N GLN A 105 30.30 5.92 -6.19
CA GLN A 105 31.05 7.16 -6.41
C GLN A 105 31.59 7.76 -5.11
N ARG A 106 30.84 7.69 -4.01
CA ARG A 106 31.18 8.40 -2.76
C ARG A 106 32.03 7.59 -1.80
N PHE A 107 31.79 6.29 -1.75
CA PHE A 107 32.41 5.39 -0.79
C PHE A 107 33.27 4.30 -1.44
N GLY A 108 33.27 4.19 -2.78
CA GLY A 108 33.98 3.13 -3.50
C GLY A 108 33.37 1.75 -3.25
N ILE A 109 32.13 1.67 -2.75
CA ILE A 109 31.46 0.42 -2.43
C ILE A 109 30.78 -0.09 -3.69
N GLN A 110 31.29 -1.19 -4.22
CA GLN A 110 30.66 -1.94 -5.32
C GLN A 110 29.78 -3.05 -4.76
N ASP A 111 28.79 -3.50 -5.54
CA ASP A 111 27.90 -4.62 -5.20
C ASP A 111 27.09 -4.42 -3.90
N VAL A 112 26.43 -3.26 -3.78
CA VAL A 112 25.51 -2.98 -2.67
C VAL A 112 24.25 -3.86 -2.79
N PRO A 113 23.89 -4.63 -1.74
CA PRO A 113 22.69 -5.46 -1.73
C PRO A 113 21.40 -4.63 -1.73
N ASP A 114 20.35 -5.10 -2.41
CA ASP A 114 19.03 -4.45 -2.36
C ASP A 114 18.44 -4.52 -0.95
N ALA A 115 18.72 -5.61 -0.23
CA ALA A 115 18.37 -5.74 1.18
C ALA A 115 18.83 -4.54 2.04
N TYR A 116 20.04 -4.03 1.79
CA TYR A 116 20.57 -2.86 2.50
C TYR A 116 19.74 -1.60 2.22
N LEU A 117 19.25 -1.43 1.01
CA LEU A 117 18.46 -0.26 0.63
C LEU A 117 17.07 -0.31 1.26
N PHE A 118 16.36 -1.43 1.16
CA PHE A 118 14.94 -1.55 1.54
C PHE A 118 14.69 -1.90 3.01
N PHE A 119 15.69 -2.39 3.74
CA PHE A 119 15.51 -2.76 5.14
C PHE A 119 15.41 -1.54 6.07
N PRO A 120 14.68 -1.66 7.20
CA PRO A 120 14.58 -0.60 8.18
C PRO A 120 15.96 -0.19 8.72
N MET A 121 16.09 1.07 9.10
CA MET A 121 17.33 1.57 9.73
C MET A 121 17.66 0.83 11.03
N GLU A 122 16.65 0.35 11.76
CA GLU A 122 16.83 -0.44 12.98
C GLU A 122 17.47 -1.82 12.73
N LEU A 123 17.37 -2.33 11.50
CA LEU A 123 18.07 -3.55 11.05
C LEU A 123 19.39 -3.24 10.34
N GLY A 124 19.76 -1.96 10.22
CA GLY A 124 20.98 -1.50 9.54
C GLY A 124 20.81 -1.23 8.05
N GLY A 125 19.57 -1.10 7.55
CA GLY A 125 19.30 -0.65 6.18
C GLY A 125 19.08 0.86 6.06
N LEU A 126 18.70 1.32 4.87
CA LEU A 126 18.40 2.73 4.57
C LEU A 126 16.91 3.10 4.63
N ASP A 127 16.02 2.12 4.82
CA ASP A 127 14.56 2.28 4.82
C ASP A 127 14.01 2.92 3.52
N LEU A 128 14.55 2.54 2.37
CA LEU A 128 13.97 2.91 1.09
C LEU A 128 12.59 2.27 0.93
N ARG A 129 11.55 3.07 0.70
CA ARG A 129 10.18 2.58 0.54
C ARG A 129 9.88 2.27 -0.92
N SER A 130 9.32 1.08 -1.17
CA SER A 130 8.77 0.71 -2.47
C SER A 130 7.28 1.06 -2.53
N PRO A 131 6.86 2.06 -3.35
CA PRO A 131 5.44 2.36 -3.52
C PRO A 131 4.67 1.19 -4.14
N PHE A 132 5.33 0.39 -4.99
CA PHE A 132 4.72 -0.74 -5.67
C PHE A 132 4.25 -1.83 -4.72
N VAL A 133 4.98 -2.10 -3.62
CA VAL A 133 4.58 -3.11 -2.63
C VAL A 133 3.21 -2.78 -2.04
N SER A 134 2.99 -1.52 -1.65
CA SER A 134 1.71 -1.06 -1.09
C SER A 134 0.56 -1.16 -2.11
N ILE A 135 0.83 -0.85 -3.37
CA ILE A 135 -0.18 -0.85 -4.44
C ILE A 135 -0.51 -2.28 -4.88
N LEU A 136 0.47 -3.17 -4.99
CA LEU A 136 0.26 -4.58 -5.31
C LEU A 136 -0.56 -5.30 -4.24
N GLN A 137 -0.35 -4.97 -2.97
CA GLN A 137 -1.19 -5.49 -1.88
C GLN A 137 -2.66 -5.09 -2.03
N ALA A 138 -2.93 -3.88 -2.53
CA ALA A 138 -4.28 -3.44 -2.83
C ALA A 138 -4.86 -4.20 -4.03
N HIS A 139 -4.06 -4.44 -5.07
CA HIS A 139 -4.47 -5.17 -6.27
C HIS A 139 -5.02 -6.57 -5.93
N ASP A 140 -4.32 -7.32 -5.09
CA ASP A 140 -4.75 -8.66 -4.68
C ASP A 140 -5.95 -8.63 -3.72
N GLY A 141 -6.15 -7.52 -3.02
CA GLY A 141 -7.27 -7.29 -2.12
C GLY A 141 -8.59 -6.96 -2.83
N VAL A 142 -8.54 -6.39 -4.04
CA VAL A 142 -9.74 -6.10 -4.84
C VAL A 142 -10.27 -7.38 -5.47
N ARG A 143 -11.55 -7.69 -5.26
CA ARG A 143 -12.17 -8.89 -5.86
C ARG A 143 -12.37 -8.67 -7.36
N PRO A 144 -12.15 -9.69 -8.21
CA PRO A 144 -12.49 -9.60 -9.64
C PRO A 144 -14.01 -9.37 -9.82
N GLY A 145 -14.39 -8.41 -10.67
CA GLY A 145 -15.79 -8.12 -11.02
C GLY A 145 -16.62 -7.36 -9.97
N ASP A 146 -15.97 -6.71 -9.00
CA ASP A 146 -16.60 -6.26 -7.73
C ASP A 146 -17.73 -5.22 -7.83
N PRO A 147 -17.64 -4.13 -8.63
CA PRO A 147 -18.61 -3.05 -8.52
C PRO A 147 -19.93 -3.34 -9.22
N GLU A 148 -19.88 -3.67 -10.51
CA GLU A 148 -21.07 -3.91 -11.33
C GLU A 148 -21.82 -5.14 -10.84
N ALA A 149 -21.12 -6.25 -10.59
CA ALA A 149 -21.77 -7.47 -10.10
C ALA A 149 -22.35 -7.30 -8.68
N ALA A 150 -21.82 -6.41 -7.85
CA ALA A 150 -22.42 -6.13 -6.54
C ALA A 150 -23.73 -5.33 -6.67
N VAL A 151 -23.80 -4.41 -7.63
CA VAL A 151 -25.03 -3.65 -7.94
C VAL A 151 -26.05 -4.56 -8.62
N GLU A 152 -25.63 -5.39 -9.58
CA GLU A 152 -26.50 -6.34 -10.28
C GLU A 152 -27.17 -7.32 -9.32
N ARG A 153 -26.40 -7.97 -8.43
CA ARG A 153 -26.95 -8.85 -7.39
C ARG A 153 -27.98 -8.14 -6.50
N PHE A 154 -27.76 -6.86 -6.21
CA PHE A 154 -28.72 -6.06 -5.45
C PHE A 154 -30.02 -5.85 -6.23
N LEU A 155 -29.94 -5.49 -7.52
CA LEU A 155 -31.11 -5.28 -8.38
C LEU A 155 -31.90 -6.58 -8.57
N GLU A 156 -31.21 -7.71 -8.74
CA GLU A 156 -31.84 -9.03 -8.80
C GLU A 156 -32.56 -9.37 -7.48
N ALA A 157 -31.89 -9.21 -6.35
CA ALA A 157 -32.48 -9.47 -5.03
C ALA A 157 -33.68 -8.56 -4.73
N GLU A 158 -33.65 -7.31 -5.19
CA GLU A 158 -34.78 -6.35 -5.12
C GLU A 158 -35.97 -6.85 -5.94
N CYS A 159 -35.74 -7.26 -7.19
CA CYS A 159 -36.77 -7.79 -8.08
C CYS A 159 -37.42 -9.06 -7.50
N GLU A 160 -36.61 -9.99 -7.00
CA GLU A 160 -37.12 -11.21 -6.37
C GLU A 160 -37.92 -10.89 -5.09
N ALA A 161 -37.44 -9.96 -4.27
CA ALA A 161 -38.15 -9.55 -3.08
C ALA A 161 -39.52 -8.95 -3.44
N TYR A 162 -39.58 -8.06 -4.44
CA TYR A 162 -40.85 -7.53 -4.93
C TYR A 162 -41.79 -8.64 -5.38
N ALA A 163 -41.30 -9.61 -6.18
CA ALA A 163 -42.10 -10.74 -6.65
C ALA A 163 -42.64 -11.60 -5.49
N ARG A 164 -41.82 -11.85 -4.47
CA ARG A 164 -42.24 -12.56 -3.24
C ARG A 164 -43.34 -11.79 -2.51
N HIS A 165 -43.13 -10.49 -2.22
CA HIS A 165 -44.12 -9.66 -1.52
C HIS A 165 -45.45 -9.57 -2.31
N LYS A 166 -45.39 -9.42 -3.63
CA LYS A 166 -46.57 -9.39 -4.50
C LYS A 166 -47.36 -10.70 -4.45
N THR A 167 -46.66 -11.84 -4.43
CA THR A 167 -47.28 -13.17 -4.33
C THR A 167 -47.93 -13.40 -2.96
N VAL A 168 -47.27 -12.97 -1.89
CA VAL A 168 -47.81 -13.05 -0.53
C VAL A 168 -49.05 -12.15 -0.37
N PHE A 169 -49.01 -10.92 -0.88
CA PHE A 169 -50.16 -10.01 -0.86
C PHE A 169 -51.36 -10.58 -1.61
N LYS A 170 -51.14 -11.15 -2.80
CA LYS A 170 -52.21 -11.78 -3.60
C LYS A 170 -52.83 -13.01 -2.93
N SER A 171 -52.03 -13.79 -2.20
CA SER A 171 -52.49 -15.04 -1.57
C SER A 171 -53.13 -14.83 -0.20
N ARG A 172 -52.61 -13.92 0.62
CA ARG A 172 -53.11 -13.66 1.98
C ARG A 172 -54.09 -12.47 2.07
N GLY A 173 -54.13 -11.61 1.04
CA GLY A 173 -54.89 -10.38 1.06
C GLY A 173 -54.20 -9.25 1.85
N PRO A 174 -54.87 -8.10 2.00
CA PRO A 174 -54.30 -6.92 2.66
C PRO A 174 -53.91 -7.21 4.12
N VAL A 175 -52.76 -6.72 4.55
CA VAL A 175 -52.31 -6.87 5.95
C VAL A 175 -53.31 -6.17 6.88
N PRO A 176 -53.83 -6.86 7.92
CA PRO A 176 -54.66 -6.22 8.92
C PRO A 176 -53.85 -5.14 9.64
N TYR A 177 -54.28 -3.88 9.53
CA TYR A 177 -53.70 -2.82 10.36
C TYR A 177 -54.17 -3.03 11.81
N PRO A 178 -53.25 -3.11 12.80
CA PRO A 178 -53.63 -3.04 14.21
C PRO A 178 -54.48 -1.78 14.41
N ARG A 179 -55.65 -1.94 15.03
CA ARG A 179 -56.56 -0.81 15.27
C ARG A 179 -55.95 0.15 16.28
N ASP A 180 -55.85 1.41 15.83
CA ASP A 180 -56.09 2.66 16.58
C ASP A 180 -54.95 3.68 16.80
N ASP A 181 -53.67 3.37 16.59
CA ASP A 181 -52.61 4.30 17.02
C ASP A 181 -51.72 4.92 15.92
N ALA A 182 -52.12 4.87 14.64
CA ALA A 182 -51.32 5.42 13.55
C ALA A 182 -51.85 6.76 13.02
N CYS A 183 -51.00 7.79 13.01
CA CYS A 183 -51.23 9.12 12.43
C CYS A 183 -51.43 9.11 10.89
N TRP A 184 -51.33 7.94 10.25
CA TRP A 184 -51.53 7.75 8.82
C TRP A 184 -52.15 6.38 8.52
N LYS A 185 -53.11 6.34 7.59
CA LYS A 185 -53.77 5.11 7.10
C LYS A 185 -53.86 5.17 5.57
N PRO A 186 -53.49 4.11 4.84
CA PRO A 186 -53.65 4.05 3.38
C PRO A 186 -55.12 4.05 2.98
N SER A 187 -55.43 4.59 1.79
CA SER A 187 -56.80 4.65 1.27
C SER A 187 -57.40 3.26 1.03
N THR A 188 -58.73 3.15 0.91
CA THR A 188 -59.38 1.85 0.68
C THR A 188 -58.93 1.18 -0.61
N ASP A 189 -58.57 1.98 -1.62
CA ASP A 189 -58.08 1.50 -2.91
C ASP A 189 -56.62 1.03 -2.81
N ASP A 190 -55.75 1.83 -2.16
CA ASP A 190 -54.35 1.46 -1.90
C ASP A 190 -54.22 0.21 -1.04
N ARG A 191 -55.21 -0.05 -0.17
CA ARG A 191 -55.24 -1.28 0.63
C ARG A 191 -55.51 -2.53 -0.20
N ARG A 192 -56.17 -2.38 -1.35
CA ARG A 192 -56.53 -3.51 -2.23
C ARG A 192 -55.56 -3.66 -3.39
N THR A 193 -54.82 -2.61 -3.72
CA THR A 193 -53.87 -2.58 -4.81
C THR A 193 -52.44 -2.73 -4.29
N PHE A 194 -51.72 -3.75 -4.77
CA PHE A 194 -50.30 -3.85 -4.49
C PHE A 194 -49.53 -2.81 -5.30
N MET A 195 -48.64 -2.06 -4.65
CA MET A 195 -47.85 -1.00 -5.28
C MET A 195 -47.07 -1.47 -6.52
N SER A 196 -46.79 -0.52 -7.40
CA SER A 196 -45.93 -0.76 -8.55
C SER A 196 -44.48 -1.03 -8.13
N PHE A 197 -43.66 -1.61 -9.02
CA PHE A 197 -42.24 -1.79 -8.74
C PHE A 197 -41.52 -0.44 -8.61
N GLU A 198 -41.91 0.56 -9.42
CA GLU A 198 -41.32 1.90 -9.36
C GLU A 198 -41.56 2.55 -7.99
N GLU A 199 -42.78 2.41 -7.45
CA GLU A 199 -43.11 2.92 -6.12
C GLU A 199 -42.38 2.16 -5.00
N TYR A 200 -42.28 0.82 -5.13
CA TYR A 200 -41.50 -0.01 -4.21
C TYR A 200 -40.01 0.39 -4.15
N ALA A 201 -39.45 0.77 -5.31
CA ALA A 201 -38.06 1.15 -5.48
C ALA A 201 -37.78 2.67 -5.30
N ARG A 202 -38.81 3.51 -5.09
CA ARG A 202 -38.67 4.97 -5.05
C ARG A 202 -37.81 5.48 -3.88
N HIS A 203 -37.76 4.72 -2.78
CA HIS A 203 -37.11 5.12 -1.53
C HIS A 203 -36.11 4.07 -1.03
N ARG A 204 -35.28 3.53 -1.95
CA ARG A 204 -34.27 2.48 -1.71
C ARG A 204 -33.34 2.76 -0.53
N GLU A 205 -33.02 4.03 -0.33
CA GLU A 205 -32.11 4.53 0.71
C GLU A 205 -32.77 4.69 2.08
N SER A 206 -34.10 4.82 2.12
CA SER A 206 -34.84 5.18 3.34
C SER A 206 -35.49 3.97 4.03
N PHE A 207 -35.71 2.85 3.32
CA PHE A 207 -36.39 1.68 3.86
C PHE A 207 -35.50 0.43 3.93
N TYR A 208 -35.77 -0.42 4.93
CA TYR A 208 -35.17 -1.74 5.02
C TYR A 208 -36.07 -2.76 4.33
N HIS A 209 -35.65 -3.24 3.17
CA HIS A 209 -36.48 -4.10 2.32
C HIS A 209 -36.48 -5.60 2.70
N GLY A 210 -35.77 -5.99 3.77
CA GLY A 210 -35.84 -7.35 4.32
C GLY A 210 -35.16 -8.45 3.50
N PHE A 211 -34.53 -8.13 2.37
CA PHE A 211 -33.73 -9.06 1.57
C PHE A 211 -32.22 -8.89 1.81
N GLU A 212 -31.44 -9.84 1.31
CA GLU A 212 -29.99 -9.88 1.54
C GLU A 212 -29.29 -8.73 0.80
N GLY A 213 -28.73 -7.78 1.57
CA GLY A 213 -28.04 -6.61 1.04
C GLY A 213 -28.98 -5.42 0.78
N ASN A 214 -28.97 -4.43 1.69
CA ASN A 214 -29.56 -3.11 1.41
C ASN A 214 -28.59 -2.32 0.49
N LEU A 215 -29.10 -1.43 -0.37
CA LEU A 215 -28.31 -0.47 -1.16
C LEU A 215 -27.23 0.22 -0.31
N TYR A 216 -27.56 0.62 0.92
CA TYR A 216 -26.59 1.19 1.86
C TYR A 216 -25.43 0.24 2.19
N LYS A 217 -25.71 -1.06 2.36
CA LYS A 217 -24.67 -2.07 2.61
C LYS A 217 -23.77 -2.24 1.38
N VAL A 218 -24.36 -2.26 0.18
CA VAL A 218 -23.62 -2.34 -1.08
C VAL A 218 -22.74 -1.11 -1.25
N TYR A 219 -23.31 0.10 -1.11
CA TYR A 219 -22.59 1.36 -1.15
C TYR A 219 -21.41 1.39 -0.18
N ARG A 220 -21.62 1.03 1.10
CA ARG A 220 -20.54 0.96 2.08
C ARG A 220 -19.52 -0.12 1.79
N SER A 221 -19.91 -1.22 1.14
CA SER A 221 -18.97 -2.26 0.71
C SER A 221 -18.07 -1.76 -0.41
N LEU A 222 -18.65 -1.08 -1.40
CA LEU A 222 -17.94 -0.54 -2.55
C LEU A 222 -16.98 0.60 -2.17
N LEU A 223 -17.33 1.43 -1.19
CA LEU A 223 -16.44 2.49 -0.70
C LEU A 223 -15.30 2.01 0.21
N ARG A 224 -15.28 0.74 0.62
CA ARG A 224 -14.19 0.24 1.46
C ARG A 224 -12.91 0.15 0.64
N ALA A 225 -11.79 0.53 1.27
CA ALA A 225 -10.47 0.26 0.73
C ALA A 225 -10.17 -1.24 0.80
N PRO A 226 -9.57 -1.84 -0.25
CA PRO A 226 -9.08 -3.21 -0.19
C PRO A 226 -8.04 -3.30 0.92
N ARG A 227 -8.18 -4.29 1.79
CA ARG A 227 -7.18 -4.53 2.84
C ARG A 227 -5.93 -5.09 2.18
N GLY A 228 -4.79 -4.44 2.41
CA GLY A 228 -3.50 -4.98 1.99
C GLY A 228 -3.29 -6.35 2.64
N ARG A 229 -3.14 -7.40 1.81
CA ARG A 229 -2.85 -8.75 2.30
C ARG A 229 -1.34 -8.94 2.32
N GLY A 230 -0.81 -9.20 3.51
CA GLY A 230 0.56 -9.69 3.66
C GLY A 230 0.66 -11.14 3.21
N ILE A 231 1.89 -11.60 2.99
CA ILE A 231 2.18 -13.00 2.72
C ILE A 231 1.79 -13.82 3.95
N ARG A 232 0.95 -14.85 3.78
CA ARG A 232 0.44 -15.65 4.90
C ARG A 232 1.55 -16.43 5.57
N GLU A 233 2.31 -17.18 4.79
CA GLU A 233 3.35 -18.07 5.30
C GLU A 233 4.73 -17.43 5.14
N CYS A 234 5.58 -17.57 6.16
CA CYS A 234 6.95 -17.09 6.09
C CYS A 234 7.74 -17.92 5.08
N PRO A 235 8.38 -17.31 4.06
CA PRO A 235 9.23 -18.05 3.14
C PRO A 235 10.36 -18.80 3.87
N PRO A 236 10.67 -20.05 3.49
CA PRO A 236 11.67 -20.86 4.21
C PRO A 236 13.06 -20.24 4.19
N ALA A 237 13.39 -19.49 3.13
CA ALA A 237 14.65 -18.76 3.01
C ALA A 237 14.84 -17.70 4.11
N VAL A 238 13.75 -17.16 4.65
CA VAL A 238 13.75 -16.02 5.59
C VAL A 238 13.33 -16.46 7.00
N ALA A 239 12.71 -17.65 7.13
CA ALA A 239 12.20 -18.19 8.38
C ALA A 239 13.23 -18.18 9.52
N ARG A 240 14.47 -18.62 9.25
CA ARG A 240 15.55 -18.62 10.24
C ARG A 240 15.93 -17.23 10.72
N GLY A 241 15.94 -16.25 9.81
CA GLY A 241 16.20 -14.86 10.15
C GLY A 241 15.10 -14.25 11.02
N VAL A 242 13.83 -14.57 10.74
CA VAL A 242 12.69 -14.12 11.55
C VAL A 242 12.71 -14.78 12.94
N GLU A 243 13.03 -16.07 13.02
CA GLU A 243 13.20 -16.78 14.30
C GLU A 243 14.32 -16.17 15.14
N ASP A 244 15.47 -15.84 14.54
CA ASP A 244 16.59 -15.17 15.23
C ASP A 244 16.19 -13.80 15.79
N LEU A 245 15.41 -13.01 15.01
CA LEU A 245 14.83 -11.75 15.51
C LEU A 245 13.92 -11.95 16.73
N GLN A 246 13.16 -13.04 16.75
CA GLN A 246 12.29 -13.37 17.88
C GLN A 246 13.08 -13.79 19.13
N LEU A 247 14.18 -14.53 18.94
CA LEU A 247 15.04 -14.99 20.03
C LEU A 247 15.87 -13.84 20.64
N ARG A 248 16.30 -12.88 19.83
CA ARG A 248 17.11 -11.74 20.29
C ARG A 248 16.32 -10.69 21.10
N GLY A 249 14.98 -10.76 21.07
CA GLY A 249 14.09 -9.90 21.84
C GLY A 249 14.16 -8.41 21.44
N PRO A 250 13.21 -7.56 21.85
CA PRO A 250 13.22 -6.14 21.51
C PRO A 250 14.26 -5.41 22.38
N GLY A 251 15.54 -5.50 22.01
CA GLY A 251 16.63 -4.72 22.60
C GLY A 251 16.57 -3.22 22.26
N PHE A 252 15.47 -2.73 21.67
CA PHE A 252 15.33 -1.36 21.21
C PHE A 252 14.40 -0.57 22.14
N PRO A 253 14.94 0.33 22.98
CA PRO A 253 14.12 1.26 23.74
C PRO A 253 13.52 2.28 22.76
N GLY A 254 12.21 2.21 22.52
CA GLY A 254 11.52 3.15 21.62
C GLY A 254 10.31 2.60 20.86
N GLY A 255 10.05 1.30 20.91
CA GLY A 255 8.84 0.71 20.33
C GLY A 255 8.92 0.50 18.81
N GLY A 256 9.49 -0.63 18.40
CA GLY A 256 9.38 -1.21 17.06
C GLY A 256 10.67 -1.14 16.22
N LEU A 257 11.02 -2.23 15.54
CA LEU A 257 12.08 -2.29 14.50
C LEU A 257 11.60 -1.62 13.20
N GLY A 258 11.15 -0.36 13.26
CA GLY A 258 10.59 0.35 12.10
C GLY A 258 9.27 -0.24 11.56
N GLY A 259 8.59 -1.09 12.35
CA GLY A 259 7.40 -1.85 11.92
C GLY A 259 7.70 -3.30 11.50
N PHE A 260 8.98 -3.68 11.42
CA PHE A 260 9.43 -5.05 11.21
C PHE A 260 9.18 -5.87 12.50
N ASN A 261 8.11 -6.65 12.55
CA ASN A 261 7.77 -7.40 13.76
C ASN A 261 8.59 -8.71 13.82
N PRO A 262 9.22 -9.06 14.95
CA PRO A 262 9.88 -10.36 15.10
C PRO A 262 8.93 -11.55 14.95
N HIS A 263 7.62 -11.33 15.15
CA HIS A 263 6.60 -12.34 14.93
C HIS A 263 5.98 -12.17 13.54
N TRP A 264 6.19 -13.15 12.65
CA TRP A 264 5.68 -13.11 11.28
C TRP A 264 4.18 -12.82 11.23
N GLU A 265 3.37 -13.50 12.05
CA GLU A 265 1.92 -13.30 12.05
C GLU A 265 1.49 -11.87 12.40
N ALA A 266 2.24 -11.21 13.29
CA ALA A 266 1.97 -9.84 13.73
C ALA A 266 2.73 -8.77 12.91
N MET A 267 3.50 -9.19 11.90
CA MET A 267 4.22 -8.28 11.01
C MET A 267 3.26 -7.58 10.06
N GLU A 268 3.46 -6.27 9.89
CA GLU A 268 2.67 -5.47 8.95
C GLU A 268 2.78 -6.08 7.53
N PRO A 269 1.68 -6.10 6.74
CA PRO A 269 1.70 -6.60 5.37
C PRO A 269 2.86 -6.09 4.52
N TYR A 270 3.18 -4.79 4.58
CA TYR A 270 4.32 -4.20 3.87
C TYR A 270 5.64 -4.90 4.21
N TRP A 271 5.94 -5.07 5.50
CA TRP A 271 7.19 -5.65 5.95
C TRP A 271 7.30 -7.14 5.63
N LYS A 272 6.18 -7.88 5.59
CA LYS A 272 6.16 -9.26 5.09
C LYS A 272 6.63 -9.37 3.65
N TRP A 273 6.20 -8.44 2.79
CA TRP A 273 6.61 -8.38 1.40
C TRP A 273 8.08 -7.96 1.25
N VAL A 274 8.54 -6.96 1.99
CA VAL A 274 9.97 -6.57 2.01
C VAL A 274 10.85 -7.73 2.46
N ALA A 275 10.47 -8.42 3.53
CA ALA A 275 11.18 -9.58 4.03
C ALA A 275 11.22 -10.72 3.00
N ALA A 276 10.10 -10.98 2.30
CA ALA A 276 10.06 -12.04 1.29
C ALA A 276 10.85 -11.71 0.03
N LEU A 277 10.86 -10.46 -0.42
CA LEU A 277 11.55 -10.02 -1.64
C LEU A 277 13.06 -9.88 -1.43
N TYR A 278 13.46 -9.20 -0.35
CA TYR A 278 14.86 -8.82 -0.12
C TYR A 278 15.54 -9.60 1.01
N GLY A 279 14.76 -10.29 1.85
CA GLY A 279 15.31 -11.12 2.92
C GLY A 279 16.18 -12.28 2.46
N PRO A 280 15.92 -12.98 1.34
CA PRO A 280 16.82 -14.04 0.87
C PRO A 280 18.24 -13.55 0.63
N GLU A 281 18.40 -12.36 0.03
CA GLU A 281 19.72 -11.75 -0.19
C GLU A 281 20.39 -11.36 1.14
N ALA A 282 19.61 -10.84 2.09
CA ALA A 282 20.13 -10.51 3.42
C ALA A 282 20.66 -11.76 4.15
N MET A 283 19.90 -12.85 4.08
CA MET A 283 20.25 -14.13 4.69
C MET A 283 21.51 -14.73 4.07
N GLU A 284 21.67 -14.64 2.74
CA GLU A 284 22.83 -15.15 2.03
C GLU A 284 24.10 -14.34 2.35
N ARG A 285 24.01 -13.00 2.34
CA ARG A 285 25.18 -12.12 2.49
C ARG A 285 25.57 -11.86 3.94
N PHE A 286 24.60 -11.73 4.84
CA PHE A 286 24.82 -11.33 6.23
C PHE A 286 24.56 -12.46 7.25
N GLY A 287 24.02 -13.60 6.80
CA GLY A 287 23.67 -14.72 7.68
C GLY A 287 22.46 -14.46 8.58
N GLY A 288 21.74 -13.37 8.36
CA GLY A 288 20.58 -12.94 9.16
C GLY A 288 19.90 -11.71 8.58
N LEU A 289 18.79 -11.29 9.21
CA LEU A 289 18.07 -10.08 8.81
C LEU A 289 18.64 -8.79 9.44
N HIS A 290 19.49 -8.92 10.47
CA HIS A 290 20.31 -7.83 10.96
C HIS A 290 21.52 -7.65 10.04
N ILE A 291 21.55 -6.54 9.32
CA ILE A 291 22.69 -6.17 8.45
C ILE A 291 23.82 -5.60 9.31
N VAL A 292 23.48 -4.88 10.39
CA VAL A 292 24.44 -4.27 11.31
C VAL A 292 24.18 -4.73 12.74
N GLU A 293 25.25 -4.93 13.52
CA GLU A 293 25.13 -5.32 14.93
C GLU A 293 24.47 -4.20 15.77
N PRO A 294 23.55 -4.54 16.71
CA PRO A 294 22.79 -3.58 17.51
C PRO A 294 23.58 -2.62 18.43
N GLY A 295 24.91 -2.62 18.40
CA GLY A 295 25.78 -1.70 19.15
C GLY A 295 26.64 -0.77 18.29
N LEU A 296 26.66 -0.98 16.97
CA LEU A 296 27.48 -0.19 16.04
C LEU A 296 26.72 1.01 15.44
N LEU A 297 25.39 0.99 15.52
CA LEU A 297 24.54 2.10 15.11
C LEU A 297 24.36 3.07 16.28
N PRO A 298 24.83 4.33 16.19
CA PRO A 298 24.48 5.34 17.18
C PRO A 298 22.98 5.60 17.09
N MET A 299 22.18 5.02 17.99
CA MET A 299 20.72 5.12 17.98
C MET A 299 20.23 6.57 18.03
N GLY A 300 21.00 7.46 18.67
CA GLY A 300 20.75 8.90 18.66
C GLY A 300 20.88 9.55 17.27
N MET A 301 21.70 9.00 16.36
CA MET A 301 21.76 9.46 14.98
C MET A 301 20.58 8.96 14.15
N VAL A 302 20.11 7.73 14.37
CA VAL A 302 18.95 7.18 13.65
C VAL A 302 17.68 7.99 13.94
N SER A 303 17.43 8.37 15.20
CA SER A 303 16.31 9.25 15.53
C SER A 303 16.46 10.65 14.93
N LEU A 304 17.67 11.23 14.97
CA LEU A 304 17.96 12.52 14.34
C LEU A 304 17.74 12.50 12.83
N PHE A 305 18.09 11.42 12.15
CA PHE A 305 17.81 11.27 10.73
C PHE A 305 16.31 11.18 10.49
N ARG A 306 15.57 10.37 11.25
CA ARG A 306 14.10 10.26 11.14
C ARG A 306 13.37 11.60 11.35
N ASP A 307 13.87 12.42 12.28
CA ASP A 307 13.26 13.70 12.64
C ASP A 307 13.61 14.86 11.70
N ARG A 308 14.66 14.72 10.87
CA ARG A 308 14.98 15.67 9.80
C ARG A 308 13.99 15.55 8.65
N ARG A 309 12.77 16.04 8.86
CA ARG A 309 11.82 16.31 7.78
C ARG A 309 12.41 17.38 6.86
N VAL A 310 12.47 17.08 5.56
CA VAL A 310 12.91 18.02 4.53
C VAL A 310 12.03 19.27 4.61
N LYS A 311 12.61 20.39 5.05
CA LYS A 311 11.98 21.71 5.01
C LYS A 311 12.34 22.36 3.69
N TRP A 312 11.36 22.54 2.83
CA TRP A 312 11.54 23.24 1.56
C TRP A 312 11.56 24.75 1.79
N GLN A 313 12.55 25.44 1.23
CA GLN A 313 12.46 26.88 1.02
C GLN A 313 11.64 27.07 -0.26
N GLY A 314 10.45 27.67 -0.12
CA GLY A 314 9.60 28.08 -1.24
C GLY A 314 10.02 29.43 -1.80
#